data_AF-A0A9W6Q4M0-F1
#
_entry.id   AF-A0A9W6Q4M0-F1
#
_cell.length_a   1.000
_cell.length_b   1.000
_cell.length_c   1.000
_cell.angle_alpha   90.00
_cell.angle_beta   90.00
_cell.angle_gamma   90.00
#
_symmetry.space_group_name_H-M   'P 1'
#
loop_
_entity.id
_entity.type
_entity.pdbx_description
1 polymer ?
#
loop_
_entity_poly.entity_id
_entity_poly.type
_entity_poly.pdbx_seq_one_letter_code
_entity_poly.pdbx_strand_id
1 'polypeptide(L)' 'MNTPGAPAIRPLAAAHLRDALTAAADHQPAAALAALMNIDPASWTAIQHRTAELGTTVLDLLAHCARNGAAS' A
#
# COMPACT_ATOMS: atom_id res chain seq x y z
N MET A 1 -10.46 25.35 -17.28
CA MET A 1 -9.88 25.11 -15.94
C MET A 1 -9.13 23.81 -15.99
N ASN A 2 -7.79 23.83 -15.88
CA ASN A 2 -7.00 22.61 -15.74
C ASN A 2 -7.35 22.00 -14.37
N THR A 3 -8.03 20.86 -14.37
CA THR A 3 -8.18 20.06 -13.15
C THR A 3 -6.76 19.71 -12.67
N PRO A 4 -6.37 20.05 -11.43
CA PRO A 4 -5.09 19.60 -10.90
C PRO A 4 -5.06 18.07 -11.06
N GLY A 5 -4.04 17.56 -11.75
CA GLY A 5 -3.97 16.14 -12.11
C GLY A 5 -4.25 15.29 -10.89
N ALA A 6 -5.28 14.44 -10.96
CA ALA A 6 -5.68 13.59 -9.86
C ALA A 6 -4.44 12.86 -9.31
N PRO A 7 -4.30 12.72 -7.98
CA PRO A 7 -3.17 12.01 -7.39
C PRO A 7 -3.08 10.60 -8.02
N ALA A 8 -2.06 10.41 -8.85
CA ALA A 8 -1.93 9.23 -9.69
C ALA A 8 -0.97 8.24 -9.02
N ILE A 9 -1.46 7.04 -8.75
CA ILE A 9 -0.63 5.94 -8.27
C ILE A 9 0.14 5.41 -9.48
N ARG A 10 1.47 5.51 -9.44
CA ARG A 10 2.31 4.96 -10.51
C ARG A 10 2.25 3.43 -10.50
N PRO A 11 2.32 2.75 -11.66
CA PRO A 11 2.28 1.29 -11.70
C PRO A 11 3.33 0.60 -10.82
N LEU A 12 4.54 1.17 -10.75
CA LEU A 12 5.61 0.65 -9.90
C LEU A 12 5.29 0.76 -8.41
N ALA A 13 4.68 1.87 -7.97
CA ALA A 13 4.23 2.04 -6.59
C ALA A 13 3.11 1.05 -6.24
N ALA A 14 2.21 0.76 -7.18
CA ALA A 14 1.18 -0.26 -6.99
C ALA A 14 1.79 -1.67 -6.85
N ALA A 15 2.88 -1.96 -7.57
CA ALA A 15 3.63 -3.21 -7.40
C ALA A 15 4.26 -3.29 -6.00
N HIS A 16 4.96 -2.24 -5.56
CA HIS A 16 5.53 -2.18 -4.21
C HIS A 16 4.48 -2.30 -3.10
N LEU A 17 3.30 -1.69 -3.27
CA LEU A 17 2.19 -1.86 -2.33
C LEU A 17 1.72 -3.32 -2.28
N ARG A 18 1.59 -3.98 -3.43
CA ARG A 18 1.23 -5.41 -3.49
C ARG A 18 2.27 -6.26 -2.78
N ASP A 19 3.55 -6.03 -3.06
CA ASP A 19 4.66 -6.76 -2.42
C ASP A 19 4.63 -6.58 -0.90
N ALA A 20 4.31 -5.38 -0.42
CA ALA A 20 4.15 -5.11 1.00
C ALA A 20 3.00 -5.91 1.64
N LEU A 21 1.85 -5.99 0.96
CA LEU A 21 0.68 -6.75 1.44
C LEU A 21 0.94 -8.26 1.41
N THR A 22 1.61 -8.78 0.39
CA THR A 22 2.03 -10.17 0.31
C THR A 22 3.03 -10.51 1.41
N ALA A 23 4.07 -9.69 1.59
CA ALA A 23 5.04 -9.89 2.68
C ALA A 23 4.38 -9.83 4.07
N ALA A 24 3.37 -8.97 4.26
CA ALA A 24 2.59 -8.96 5.48
C ALA A 24 1.80 -10.25 5.68
N ALA A 25 1.16 -10.77 4.63
CA ALA A 25 0.47 -12.05 4.66
C ALA A 25 1.42 -13.22 5.01
N ASP A 26 2.63 -13.21 4.46
CA ASP A 26 3.67 -14.20 4.71
C ASP A 26 4.39 -14.02 6.07
N HIS A 27 3.91 -13.10 6.93
CA HIS A 27 4.51 -12.80 8.24
C HIS A 27 5.98 -12.34 8.16
N GLN A 28 6.32 -11.61 7.09
CA GLN A 28 7.64 -11.03 6.84
C GLN A 28 7.63 -9.50 7.03
N PRO A 29 7.56 -8.99 8.27
CA PRO A 29 7.38 -7.56 8.53
C PRO A 29 8.51 -6.68 8.00
N ALA A 30 9.76 -7.19 7.99
CA ALA A 30 10.90 -6.45 7.44
C ALA A 30 10.78 -6.28 5.92
N ALA A 31 10.34 -7.31 5.20
CA ALA A 31 10.14 -7.24 3.75
C ALA A 31 8.96 -6.33 3.40
N ALA A 32 7.87 -6.38 4.18
CA ALA A 32 6.74 -5.48 4.01
C ALA A 32 7.16 -4.02 4.15
N LEU A 33 7.96 -3.70 5.19
CA LEU A 33 8.44 -2.34 5.43
C LEU A 33 9.41 -1.87 4.34
N ALA A 34 10.32 -2.74 3.88
CA ALA A 34 11.23 -2.43 2.78
C ALA A 34 10.47 -2.11 1.47
N ALA A 35 9.40 -2.86 1.17
CA ALA A 35 8.56 -2.60 0.01
C ALA A 35 7.83 -1.25 0.10
N LEU A 36 7.30 -0.90 1.29
CA LEU A 36 6.71 0.43 1.51
C LEU A 36 7.71 1.57 1.32
N MET A 37 8.95 1.39 1.79
CA MET A 37 10.00 2.41 1.64
C MET A 37 10.39 2.69 0.18
N ASN A 38 10.10 1.77 -0.74
CA ASN A 38 10.35 1.96 -2.17
C ASN A 38 9.23 2.74 -2.90
N ILE A 39 8.12 3.05 -2.22
CA ILE A 39 7.03 3.84 -2.79
C ILE A 39 7.43 5.32 -2.82
N ASP A 40 7.32 5.95 -3.99
CA ASP A 40 7.61 7.38 -4.11
C ASP A 40 6.58 8.25 -3.35
N PRO A 41 6.97 9.44 -2.84
CA PRO A 41 6.10 10.25 -1.97
C PRO A 41 4.76 10.67 -2.60
N ALA A 42 4.72 10.90 -3.92
CA ALA A 42 3.50 11.28 -4.61
C ALA A 42 2.52 10.10 -4.68
N SER A 43 3.02 8.92 -5.07
CA SER A 43 2.23 7.69 -5.05
C SER A 43 1.81 7.30 -3.63
N TRP A 44 2.67 7.48 -2.62
CA TRP A 44 2.33 7.23 -1.21
C TRP A 44 1.14 8.09 -0.76
N THR A 45 1.15 9.37 -1.11
CA THR A 45 0.05 10.30 -0.79
C THR A 45 -1.25 9.89 -1.49
N ALA A 46 -1.17 9.50 -2.77
CA ALA A 46 -2.30 8.99 -3.54
C ALA A 46 -2.89 7.71 -2.96
N ILE A 47 -2.03 6.78 -2.52
CA ILE A 47 -2.43 5.53 -1.86
C ILE A 47 -3.14 5.84 -0.54
N GLN A 48 -2.57 6.69 0.31
CA GLN A 48 -3.20 7.08 1.58
C GLN A 48 -4.57 7.73 1.38
N HIS A 49 -4.69 8.61 0.38
CA HIS A 49 -5.98 9.23 0.03
C HIS A 49 -7.01 8.17 -0.38
N ARG A 50 -6.62 7.25 -1.27
CA ARG A 50 -7.49 6.14 -1.72
C ARG A 50 -7.91 5.23 -0.58
N THR A 51 -6.99 4.88 0.32
CA THR A 51 -7.35 4.06 1.49
C THR A 51 -8.31 4.80 2.41
N ALA A 52 -8.12 6.11 2.60
CA ALA A 52 -9.02 6.92 3.41
C ALA A 52 -10.43 7.03 2.79
N GLU A 53 -10.54 7.17 1.46
CA GLU A 53 -11.82 7.11 0.74
C GLU A 53 -12.55 5.77 0.94
N LEU A 54 -11.81 4.69 1.16
CA LEU A 54 -12.34 3.36 1.47
C LEU A 54 -12.61 3.17 2.98
N GLY A 55 -12.39 4.18 3.81
CA GLY A 55 -12.58 4.10 5.27
C GLY A 55 -11.52 3.28 5.99
N THR A 56 -10.31 3.16 5.43
CA THR A 56 -9.22 2.37 5.99
C THR A 56 -7.88 3.10 5.90
N THR A 57 -6.82 2.48 6.42
CA THR A 57 -5.45 2.96 6.28
C THR A 57 -4.56 1.86 5.69
N VAL A 58 -3.41 2.25 5.14
CA VAL A 58 -2.40 1.28 4.67
C VAL A 58 -1.99 0.33 5.80
N LEU A 59 -1.91 0.83 7.04
CA LEU A 59 -1.57 0.01 8.20
C LEU A 59 -2.67 -0.99 8.54
N ASP A 60 -3.95 -0.59 8.46
CA ASP A 60 -5.08 -1.50 8.66
C ASP A 60 -5.11 -2.61 7.62
N LEU A 61 -4.79 -2.29 6.35
CA LEU A 61 -4.66 -3.27 5.28
C LEU A 61 -3.54 -4.26 5.56
N LEU A 62 -2.35 -3.78 5.96
CA LEU A 62 -1.23 -4.64 6.33
C LEU A 62 -1.57 -5.53 7.53
N ALA A 63 -2.19 -4.97 8.56
CA ALA A 63 -2.61 -5.72 9.74
C ALA A 63 -3.69 -6.76 9.38
N HIS A 64 -4.59 -6.43 8.45
CA HIS A 64 -5.57 -7.37 7.92
C HIS A 64 -4.88 -8.51 7.15
N CYS A 65 -3.94 -8.22 6.27
CA CYS A 65 -3.16 -9.23 5.56
C CYS A 65 -2.38 -10.13 6.52
N ALA A 66 -1.69 -9.56 7.51
CA ALA A 66 -0.95 -10.34 8.51
C ALA A 66 -1.84 -11.27 9.33
N ARG A 67 -3.06 -10.85 9.67
CA ARG A 67 -4.01 -11.72 10.40
C ARG A 67 -4.59 -12.85 9.55
N ASN A 68 -4.74 -12.66 8.24
CA ASN A 68 -5.43 -13.60 7.35
C ASN A 68 -4.49 -14.38 6.43
N GLY A 69 -3.21 -14.00 6.37
CA GLY A 69 -2.23 -14.50 5.40
C GLY A 69 -1.69 -15.90 5.63
N ALA A 70 -2.10 -16.57 6.71
CA ALA A 70 -1.72 -17.96 6.99
C ALA A 70 -2.76 -19.00 6.51
N ALA A 71 -3.59 -18.66 5.53
CA ALA A 71 -4.57 -19.56 4.93
C ALA A 71 -4.32 -19.73 3.42
N SER A 72 -3.23 -20.38 3.06
CA SER A 72 -3.01 -21.00 1.73
C SER A 72 -2.06 -22.17 1.87
#